data_AF-A0A353YVR6-F1
#
_entry.id   AF-A0A353YVR6-F1
#
_cell.length_a   1.000
_cell.length_b   1.000
_cell.length_c   1.000
_cell.angle_alpha   90.00
_cell.angle_beta   90.00
_cell.angle_gamma   90.00
#
_symmetry.space_group_name_H-M   'P 1'
#
loop_
_entity.id
_entity.type
_entity.pdbx_description
1 polymer ?
#
loop_
_entity_poly.entity_id
_entity_poly.type
_entity_poly.pdbx_seq_one_letter_code
_entity_poly.pdbx_strand_id
1 'polypeptide(L)'
;MKYTFYIAFIISVSLLFTTQGFSQPFSPSDFQKGVALDFSIIDEKRIEKGIKLINEAYEIEQEAILAIEAIAEDEKLKQTVPGYKKAVKRLVQASESYREGFMILYTVFQENSIKFKDTQRKINHYAAGVNKAKFYERKASKAYSRALSIRDLLLEMEKFDLIQYKMAEALELEKLSIRDRGRALQIYQDFPVEYDYSWEDDVTEEQVNAAFKDPAISRPPDDLFVQAKKAAVTEDAPEKPAEAPIVFHVQIAAHTVKMSDEYIEEHIYQGSEPVTEIFEDNWYKYIIGRYDNFNDAKELLIASRVRKAFVVAYQGGKRLTIKQALAKIKQNQ
;
A
#
# COMPACT_ATOMS: atom_id res chain seq x y z
N MET A 1 -45.09 34.93 25.71
CA MET A 1 -43.71 35.43 25.63
C MET A 1 -42.70 34.28 25.84
N LYS A 2 -42.73 33.24 24.99
CA LYS A 2 -41.86 32.03 25.08
C LYS A 2 -41.61 31.35 23.71
N TYR A 3 -41.54 32.13 22.62
CA TYR A 3 -41.35 31.57 21.26
C TYR A 3 -40.35 32.36 20.40
N THR A 4 -39.41 33.07 21.01
CA THR A 4 -38.44 33.92 20.28
C THR A 4 -36.98 33.46 20.41
N PHE A 5 -36.72 32.38 21.14
CA PHE A 5 -35.33 31.91 21.41
C PHE A 5 -34.91 30.65 20.64
N TYR A 6 -35.80 30.02 19.87
CA TYR A 6 -35.49 28.78 19.15
C TYR A 6 -35.11 28.95 17.67
N ILE A 7 -35.24 30.17 17.11
CA ILE A 7 -34.92 30.45 15.71
C ILE A 7 -33.45 30.91 15.54
N ALA A 8 -32.80 31.37 16.61
CA ALA A 8 -31.41 31.82 16.56
C ALA A 8 -30.36 30.69 16.67
N PHE A 9 -30.77 29.44 16.96
CA PHE A 9 -29.84 28.32 17.13
C PHE A 9 -29.71 27.42 15.89
N ILE A 10 -30.50 27.65 14.84
CA ILE A 10 -30.45 26.87 13.59
C ILE A 10 -29.62 27.56 12.49
N ILE A 11 -29.16 28.81 12.72
CA ILE A 11 -28.41 29.58 11.71
C ILE A 11 -26.89 29.58 11.95
N SER A 12 -26.38 28.99 13.04
CA SER A 12 -24.94 29.01 13.38
C SER A 12 -24.24 27.65 13.34
N VAL A 13 -24.66 26.73 12.46
CA VAL A 13 -23.93 25.46 12.18
C VAL A 13 -23.52 25.36 10.71
N SER A 14 -23.75 26.40 9.91
CA SER A 14 -23.54 26.39 8.46
C SER A 14 -22.19 26.97 7.99
N LEU A 15 -21.19 27.15 8.86
CA LEU A 15 -19.98 27.92 8.53
C LEU A 15 -18.66 27.35 9.09
N LEU A 16 -18.60 26.03 9.32
CA LEU A 16 -17.34 25.35 9.70
C LEU A 16 -17.12 24.02 8.95
N PHE A 17 -17.62 23.91 7.73
CA PHE A 17 -16.94 23.08 6.72
C PHE A 17 -16.10 24.04 5.90
N THR A 18 -14.94 24.41 6.44
CA THR A 18 -13.83 24.83 5.59
C THR A 18 -13.62 23.70 4.60
N THR A 19 -14.08 23.92 3.37
CA THR A 19 -13.63 23.22 2.19
C THR A 19 -12.11 23.32 2.20
N GLN A 20 -11.43 22.31 2.76
CA GLN A 20 -10.04 22.09 2.43
C GLN A 20 -10.05 21.75 0.94
N GLY A 21 -9.99 22.79 0.10
CA GLY A 21 -9.72 22.63 -1.31
C GLY A 21 -8.47 21.77 -1.43
N PHE A 22 -8.54 20.74 -2.27
CA PHE A 22 -7.40 19.91 -2.62
C PHE A 22 -6.28 20.82 -3.14
N SER A 23 -5.30 21.17 -2.31
CA SER A 23 -4.44 22.35 -2.55
C SER A 23 -3.30 22.13 -3.56
N GLN A 24 -3.19 20.98 -4.21
CA GLN A 24 -2.07 20.71 -5.12
C GLN A 24 -2.51 19.78 -6.28
N PRO A 25 -2.02 20.01 -7.50
CA PRO A 25 -2.13 19.04 -8.59
C PRO A 25 -1.44 17.73 -8.19
N PHE A 26 -1.96 16.62 -8.69
CA PHE A 26 -1.44 15.29 -8.41
C PHE A 26 -0.10 15.08 -9.12
N SER A 27 0.84 14.48 -8.39
CA SER A 27 2.13 14.07 -8.89
C SER A 27 2.25 12.53 -8.91
N PRO A 28 3.15 11.96 -9.72
CA PRO A 28 3.37 10.51 -9.72
C PRO A 28 3.73 9.93 -8.35
N SER A 29 4.43 10.70 -7.52
CA SER A 29 4.83 10.25 -6.19
C SER A 29 3.63 10.13 -5.24
N ASP A 30 2.52 10.85 -5.48
CA ASP A 30 1.31 10.72 -4.65
C ASP A 30 0.68 9.33 -4.71
N PHE A 31 0.86 8.64 -5.84
CA PHE A 31 0.35 7.29 -6.05
C PHE A 31 1.38 6.19 -5.74
N GLN A 32 2.65 6.57 -5.53
CA GLN A 32 3.75 5.67 -5.18
C GLN A 32 4.26 5.88 -3.74
N LYS A 33 3.66 6.79 -2.97
CA LYS A 33 4.06 7.10 -1.59
C LYS A 33 4.11 5.83 -0.73
N GLY A 34 5.30 5.48 -0.27
CA GLY A 34 5.55 4.32 0.59
C GLY A 34 5.64 2.97 -0.13
N VAL A 35 5.62 2.97 -1.47
CA VAL A 35 5.65 1.75 -2.28
C VAL A 35 6.79 1.80 -3.30
N ALA A 36 7.71 0.84 -3.21
CA ALA A 36 8.81 0.71 -4.18
C ALA A 36 8.38 -0.24 -5.30
N LEU A 37 7.88 0.32 -6.41
CA LEU A 37 7.38 -0.42 -7.56
C LEU A 37 8.26 -0.23 -8.78
N ASP A 38 8.58 -1.35 -9.44
CA ASP A 38 9.21 -1.33 -10.75
C ASP A 38 8.12 -1.46 -11.83
N PHE A 39 7.98 -0.44 -12.69
CA PHE A 39 7.05 -0.48 -13.81
C PHE A 39 7.77 -0.66 -15.14
N SER A 40 7.05 -1.18 -16.15
CA SER A 40 7.55 -1.14 -17.52
C SER A 40 7.42 0.28 -18.10
N ILE A 41 8.25 0.63 -19.09
CA ILE A 41 8.19 1.94 -19.77
C ILE A 41 6.77 2.24 -20.32
N ILE A 42 6.05 1.20 -20.74
CA ILE A 42 4.67 1.35 -21.25
C ILE A 42 3.71 1.69 -20.10
N ASP A 43 3.87 1.04 -18.96
CA ASP A 43 3.04 1.27 -17.77
C ASP A 43 3.31 2.65 -17.16
N GLU A 44 4.57 3.11 -17.14
CA GLU A 44 4.94 4.47 -16.73
C GLU A 44 4.23 5.53 -17.58
N LYS A 45 4.25 5.39 -18.91
CA LYS A 45 3.53 6.30 -19.82
C LYS A 45 2.02 6.28 -19.61
N ARG A 46 1.44 5.12 -19.30
CA ARG A 46 0.00 5.02 -18.97
C ARG A 46 -0.31 5.73 -17.65
N ILE A 47 0.55 5.59 -16.65
CA ILE A 47 0.43 6.29 -15.36
C ILE A 47 0.51 7.80 -15.57
N GLU A 48 1.50 8.29 -16.32
CA GLU A 48 1.62 9.70 -16.68
C GLU A 48 0.38 10.24 -17.39
N LYS A 49 -0.16 9.48 -18.35
CA LYS A 49 -1.42 9.82 -19.03
C LYS A 49 -2.59 9.91 -18.05
N GLY A 50 -2.72 8.94 -17.13
CA GLY A 50 -3.75 8.94 -16.10
C GLY A 50 -3.66 10.17 -15.20
N ILE A 51 -2.45 10.51 -14.74
CA ILE A 51 -2.20 11.69 -13.90
C ILE A 51 -2.53 12.99 -14.64
N LYS A 52 -2.17 13.08 -15.92
CA LYS A 52 -2.51 14.23 -16.75
C LYS A 52 -4.02 14.47 -16.79
N LEU A 53 -4.82 13.42 -17.01
CA LEU A 53 -6.29 13.52 -17.01
C LEU A 53 -6.85 13.93 -15.64
N ILE A 54 -6.27 13.43 -14.54
CA ILE A 54 -6.67 13.81 -13.18
C ILE A 54 -6.38 15.30 -12.92
N ASN A 55 -5.25 15.82 -13.40
CA ASN A 55 -4.90 17.23 -13.25
C ASN A 55 -5.76 18.14 -14.12
N GLU A 56 -6.06 17.73 -15.36
CA GLU A 56 -7.04 18.43 -16.22
C GLU A 56 -8.44 18.46 -15.55
N ALA A 57 -8.87 17.34 -14.95
CA ALA A 57 -10.12 17.27 -14.21
C ALA A 57 -10.15 18.24 -13.02
N TYR A 58 -9.03 18.34 -12.29
CA TYR A 58 -8.87 19.28 -11.18
C TYR A 58 -9.02 20.74 -11.63
N GLU A 59 -8.40 21.12 -12.75
CA GLU A 59 -8.55 22.47 -13.30
C GLU A 59 -10.01 22.78 -13.65
N ILE A 60 -10.71 21.84 -14.28
CA ILE A 60 -12.14 21.99 -14.62
C ILE A 60 -13.00 22.12 -13.36
N GLU A 61 -12.72 21.35 -12.31
CA GLU A 61 -13.41 21.46 -11.02
C GLU A 61 -13.19 22.83 -10.39
N GLN A 62 -11.95 23.34 -10.34
CA GLN A 62 -11.65 24.66 -9.78
C GLN A 62 -12.35 25.78 -10.57
N GLU A 63 -12.37 25.70 -11.90
CA GLU A 63 -13.14 26.64 -12.72
C GLU A 63 -14.64 26.62 -12.40
N ALA A 64 -15.21 25.44 -12.15
CA ALA A 64 -16.63 25.29 -11.82
C ALA A 64 -16.95 25.87 -10.43
N ILE A 65 -16.06 25.67 -9.45
CA ILE A 65 -16.19 26.24 -8.09
C ILE A 65 -16.14 27.77 -8.17
N LEU A 66 -15.12 28.34 -8.81
CA LEU A 66 -14.98 29.79 -8.97
C LEU A 66 -16.18 30.42 -9.68
N ALA A 67 -16.71 29.75 -10.70
CA ALA A 67 -17.90 30.21 -11.43
C ALA A 67 -19.16 30.26 -10.54
N ILE A 68 -19.27 29.39 -9.52
CA ILE A 68 -20.39 29.42 -8.57
C ILE A 68 -20.14 30.40 -7.43
N GLU A 69 -18.92 30.51 -6.94
CA GLU A 69 -18.58 31.51 -5.91
C GLU A 69 -18.89 32.93 -6.38
N ALA A 70 -18.77 33.21 -7.69
CA ALA A 70 -19.12 34.48 -8.31
C ALA A 70 -20.64 34.77 -8.37
N ILE A 71 -21.51 33.77 -8.15
CA ILE A 71 -22.98 33.93 -8.16
C ILE A 71 -23.44 34.34 -6.76
N ALA A 72 -24.39 35.28 -6.66
CA ALA A 72 -24.97 35.70 -5.38
C ALA A 72 -25.70 34.53 -4.66
N GLU A 73 -25.64 34.46 -3.34
CA GLU A 73 -26.19 33.32 -2.57
C GLU A 73 -27.70 33.11 -2.75
N ASP A 74 -28.46 34.19 -2.90
CA ASP A 74 -29.91 34.16 -3.14
C ASP A 74 -30.27 33.62 -4.54
N GLU A 75 -29.34 33.73 -5.49
CA GLU A 75 -29.45 33.17 -6.83
C GLU A 75 -29.04 31.69 -6.87
N LYS A 76 -28.09 31.25 -6.03
CA LYS A 76 -27.73 29.82 -5.88
C LYS A 76 -28.92 28.97 -5.44
N LEU A 77 -29.75 29.50 -4.55
CA LEU A 77 -30.98 28.85 -4.05
C LEU A 77 -32.02 28.58 -5.15
N LYS A 78 -32.03 29.39 -6.22
CA LYS A 78 -33.07 29.31 -7.25
C LYS A 78 -32.80 28.24 -8.30
N GLN A 79 -31.60 27.64 -8.37
CA GLN A 79 -31.14 26.52 -9.25
C GLN A 79 -31.46 26.64 -10.77
N THR A 80 -32.10 27.73 -11.17
CA THR A 80 -32.64 27.99 -12.52
C THR A 80 -31.74 28.92 -13.30
N VAL A 81 -30.74 29.52 -12.65
CA VAL A 81 -29.77 30.43 -13.27
C VAL A 81 -28.92 29.67 -14.29
N PRO A 82 -28.82 30.14 -15.55
CA PRO A 82 -28.01 29.49 -16.58
C PRO A 82 -26.55 29.24 -16.18
N GLY A 83 -25.97 30.15 -15.39
CA GLY A 83 -24.61 30.03 -14.84
C GLY A 83 -24.45 28.83 -13.90
N TYR A 84 -25.44 28.60 -13.03
CA TYR A 84 -25.44 27.45 -12.10
C TYR A 84 -25.52 26.12 -12.85
N LYS A 85 -26.43 25.99 -13.83
CA LYS A 85 -26.54 24.77 -14.66
C LYS A 85 -25.27 24.48 -15.43
N LYS A 86 -24.62 25.52 -15.97
CA LYS A 86 -23.34 25.39 -16.67
C LYS A 86 -22.23 24.91 -15.74
N ALA A 87 -22.16 25.42 -14.51
CA ALA A 87 -21.19 25.01 -13.52
C ALA A 87 -21.41 23.55 -13.06
N VAL A 88 -22.65 23.15 -12.80
CA VAL A 88 -23.00 21.75 -12.50
C VAL A 88 -22.56 20.82 -13.63
N LYS A 89 -22.83 21.18 -14.89
CA LYS A 89 -22.40 20.39 -16.05
C LYS A 89 -20.87 20.25 -16.12
N ARG A 90 -20.12 21.33 -15.85
CA ARG A 90 -18.65 21.27 -15.79
C ARG A 90 -18.15 20.39 -14.66
N LEU A 91 -18.81 20.44 -13.51
CA LEU A 91 -18.44 19.60 -12.36
C LEU A 91 -18.65 18.11 -12.66
N VAL A 92 -19.76 17.75 -13.33
CA VAL A 92 -19.98 16.39 -13.83
C VAL A 92 -18.92 15.98 -14.85
N GLN A 93 -18.55 16.87 -15.78
CA GLN A 93 -17.47 16.63 -16.73
C GLN A 93 -16.12 16.37 -16.03
N ALA A 94 -15.78 17.16 -15.00
CA ALA A 94 -14.59 16.92 -14.18
C ALA A 94 -14.66 15.54 -13.50
N SER A 95 -15.82 15.15 -12.97
CA SER A 95 -16.03 13.82 -12.38
C SER A 95 -15.76 12.67 -13.36
N GLU A 96 -16.20 12.81 -14.62
CA GLU A 96 -15.93 11.81 -15.66
C GLU A 96 -14.44 11.72 -16.01
N SER A 97 -13.76 12.87 -16.13
CA SER A 97 -12.32 12.92 -16.38
C SER A 97 -11.51 12.32 -15.22
N TYR A 98 -11.93 12.58 -13.97
CA TYR A 98 -11.37 11.90 -12.80
C TYR A 98 -11.54 10.39 -12.91
N ARG A 99 -12.76 9.91 -13.17
CA ARG A 99 -13.05 8.48 -13.33
C ARG A 99 -12.13 7.84 -14.37
N GLU A 100 -11.94 8.47 -15.52
CA GLU A 100 -11.07 7.94 -16.57
C GLU A 100 -9.60 7.88 -16.12
N GLY A 101 -9.09 8.96 -15.53
CA GLY A 101 -7.70 9.01 -15.06
C GLY A 101 -7.41 7.97 -13.95
N PHE A 102 -8.29 7.87 -12.95
CA PHE A 102 -8.19 6.88 -11.89
C PHE A 102 -8.38 5.44 -12.40
N MET A 103 -9.24 5.21 -13.39
CA MET A 103 -9.39 3.91 -14.05
C MET A 103 -8.11 3.48 -14.75
N ILE A 104 -7.43 4.38 -15.46
CA ILE A 104 -6.15 4.06 -16.11
C ILE A 104 -5.11 3.65 -15.06
N LEU A 105 -4.99 4.39 -13.97
CA LEU A 105 -4.09 4.02 -12.88
C LEU A 105 -4.48 2.66 -12.30
N TYR A 106 -5.74 2.47 -11.92
CA TYR A 106 -6.22 1.21 -11.34
C TYR A 106 -5.94 0.00 -12.24
N THR A 107 -6.18 0.13 -13.55
CA THR A 107 -5.95 -0.95 -14.52
C THR A 107 -4.47 -1.31 -14.66
N VAL A 108 -3.55 -0.34 -14.67
CA VAL A 108 -2.10 -0.63 -14.75
C VAL A 108 -1.64 -1.48 -13.56
N PHE A 109 -2.08 -1.16 -12.35
CA PHE A 109 -1.72 -1.92 -11.16
C PHE A 109 -2.41 -3.30 -11.13
N GLN A 110 -3.66 -3.37 -11.60
CA GLN A 110 -4.40 -4.63 -11.70
C GLN A 110 -3.77 -5.59 -12.72
N GLU A 111 -3.42 -5.11 -13.90
CA GLU A 111 -2.79 -5.93 -14.94
C GLU A 111 -1.45 -6.50 -14.48
N ASN A 112 -0.61 -5.70 -13.81
CA ASN A 112 0.65 -6.18 -13.27
C ASN A 112 0.45 -7.22 -12.14
N SER A 113 -0.59 -7.06 -11.32
CA SER A 113 -0.97 -8.07 -10.32
C SER A 113 -1.43 -9.39 -10.98
N ILE A 114 -2.15 -9.31 -12.09
CA ILE A 114 -2.61 -10.49 -12.86
C ILE A 114 -1.42 -11.18 -13.53
N LYS A 115 -0.51 -10.44 -14.17
CA LYS A 115 0.72 -10.98 -14.77
C LYS A 115 1.54 -11.78 -13.76
N PHE A 116 1.67 -11.29 -12.53
CA PHE A 116 2.33 -12.02 -11.45
C PHE A 116 1.61 -13.35 -11.15
N LYS A 117 0.29 -13.33 -10.94
CA LYS A 117 -0.51 -14.53 -10.64
C LYS A 117 -0.46 -15.57 -11.76
N ASP A 118 -0.49 -15.13 -13.01
CA ASP A 118 -0.38 -16.02 -14.17
C ASP A 118 1.01 -16.67 -14.25
N THR A 119 2.06 -15.93 -13.90
CA THR A 119 3.42 -16.48 -13.76
C THR A 119 3.46 -17.51 -12.63
N GLN A 120 2.97 -17.20 -11.44
CA GLN A 120 2.97 -18.14 -10.31
C GLN A 120 2.14 -19.41 -10.56
N ARG A 121 0.99 -19.28 -11.23
CA ARG A 121 0.15 -20.43 -11.62
C ARG A 121 0.91 -21.40 -12.53
N LYS A 122 1.79 -20.91 -13.41
CA LYS A 122 2.61 -21.76 -14.28
C LYS A 122 3.70 -22.51 -13.51
N ILE A 123 4.20 -21.93 -12.43
CA ILE A 123 5.29 -22.49 -11.61
C ILE A 123 4.73 -23.39 -10.48
N ASN A 124 3.39 -23.49 -10.31
CA ASN A 124 2.73 -24.26 -9.24
C ASN A 124 3.15 -23.87 -7.80
N HIS A 125 3.76 -22.72 -7.59
CA HIS A 125 4.06 -22.19 -6.27
C HIS A 125 2.96 -21.22 -5.82
N TYR A 126 2.07 -21.68 -4.94
CA TYR A 126 1.19 -20.81 -4.17
C TYR A 126 1.70 -20.73 -2.73
N ALA A 127 2.51 -19.72 -2.44
CA ALA A 127 3.05 -19.55 -1.10
C ALA A 127 2.02 -18.91 -0.15
N ALA A 128 2.11 -19.30 1.13
CA ALA A 128 1.32 -18.76 2.23
C ALA A 128 1.41 -17.22 2.35
N GLY A 129 2.51 -16.60 1.90
CA GLY A 129 2.73 -15.15 1.98
C GLY A 129 1.92 -14.26 1.07
N VAL A 130 1.27 -14.83 0.05
CA VAL A 130 0.48 -14.07 -0.92
C VAL A 130 -0.88 -13.63 -0.34
N ASN A 131 -1.24 -14.10 0.86
CA ASN A 131 -2.51 -13.79 1.51
C ASN A 131 -2.65 -12.30 1.88
N LYS A 132 -1.57 -11.66 2.36
CA LYS A 132 -1.57 -10.23 2.68
C LYS A 132 -1.83 -9.39 1.42
N ALA A 133 -1.19 -9.73 0.30
CA ALA A 133 -1.44 -9.07 -0.98
C ALA A 133 -2.89 -9.26 -1.46
N LYS A 134 -3.43 -10.48 -1.38
CA LYS A 134 -4.83 -10.76 -1.73
C LYS A 134 -5.83 -9.97 -0.87
N PHE A 135 -5.53 -9.77 0.42
CA PHE A 135 -6.33 -8.93 1.29
C PHE A 135 -6.36 -7.49 0.78
N TYR A 136 -5.20 -6.93 0.46
CA TYR A 136 -5.07 -5.58 -0.09
C TYR A 136 -5.80 -5.40 -1.43
N GLU A 137 -5.71 -6.38 -2.34
CA GLU A 137 -6.48 -6.34 -3.59
C GLU A 137 -7.99 -6.34 -3.37
N ARG A 138 -8.49 -7.14 -2.41
CA ARG A 138 -9.92 -7.18 -2.07
C ARG A 138 -10.37 -5.85 -1.48
N LYS A 139 -9.58 -5.30 -0.56
CA LYS A 139 -9.82 -3.98 0.06
C LYS A 139 -9.88 -2.88 -1.00
N ALA A 140 -8.90 -2.88 -1.92
CA ALA A 140 -8.87 -1.94 -3.03
C ALA A 140 -10.07 -2.09 -3.97
N SER A 141 -10.46 -3.31 -4.32
CA SER A 141 -11.61 -3.57 -5.21
C SER A 141 -12.94 -3.12 -4.58
N LYS A 142 -13.09 -3.28 -3.26
CA LYS A 142 -14.25 -2.75 -2.51
C LYS A 142 -14.27 -1.21 -2.52
N ALA A 143 -13.14 -0.56 -2.28
CA ALA A 143 -13.05 0.89 -2.34
C ALA A 143 -13.35 1.43 -3.75
N TYR A 144 -12.77 0.81 -4.78
CA TYR A 144 -12.97 1.21 -6.18
C TYR A 144 -14.43 1.02 -6.64
N SER A 145 -15.05 -0.13 -6.34
CA SER A 145 -16.46 -0.36 -6.68
C SER A 145 -17.40 0.63 -6.00
N ARG A 146 -17.13 1.00 -4.74
CA ARG A 146 -17.87 2.06 -4.04
C ARG A 146 -17.65 3.44 -4.66
N ALA A 147 -16.43 3.76 -5.09
CA ALA A 147 -16.19 5.01 -5.80
C ALA A 147 -16.98 5.06 -7.10
N LEU A 148 -16.98 3.99 -7.90
CA LEU A 148 -17.76 3.91 -9.14
C LEU A 148 -19.25 4.10 -8.89
N SER A 149 -19.83 3.46 -7.88
CA SER A 149 -21.26 3.65 -7.57
C SER A 149 -21.60 5.08 -7.16
N ILE A 150 -20.69 5.76 -6.46
CA ILE A 150 -20.86 7.20 -6.17
C ILE A 150 -20.78 8.01 -7.46
N ARG A 151 -19.81 7.73 -8.34
CA ARG A 151 -19.65 8.42 -9.63
C ARG A 151 -20.89 8.27 -10.52
N ASP A 152 -21.51 7.09 -10.53
CA ASP A 152 -22.74 6.86 -11.28
C ASP A 152 -23.91 7.67 -10.71
N LEU A 153 -24.02 7.76 -9.37
CA LEU A 153 -25.01 8.58 -8.69
C LEU A 153 -24.86 10.08 -9.00
N LEU A 154 -23.63 10.57 -9.23
CA LEU A 154 -23.38 11.98 -9.58
C LEU A 154 -24.06 12.42 -10.89
N LEU A 155 -24.31 11.50 -11.82
CA LEU A 155 -24.95 11.81 -13.10
C LEU A 155 -26.41 12.25 -12.94
N GLU A 156 -27.06 11.81 -11.86
CA GLU A 156 -28.48 12.08 -11.56
C GLU A 156 -28.66 13.30 -10.64
N MET A 157 -27.56 13.86 -10.14
CA MET A 157 -27.60 14.92 -9.14
C MET A 157 -27.64 16.31 -9.78
N GLU A 158 -28.41 17.21 -9.18
CA GLU A 158 -28.56 18.61 -9.66
C GLU A 158 -28.01 19.65 -8.67
N LYS A 159 -27.77 19.24 -7.43
CA LYS A 159 -27.28 20.11 -6.35
C LYS A 159 -25.76 20.15 -6.33
N PHE A 160 -25.18 21.31 -6.63
CA PHE A 160 -23.73 21.49 -6.75
C PHE A 160 -22.99 21.09 -5.47
N ASP A 161 -23.40 21.59 -4.31
CA ASP A 161 -22.71 21.30 -3.04
C ASP A 161 -22.69 19.79 -2.74
N LEU A 162 -23.78 19.10 -3.08
CA LEU A 162 -23.90 17.67 -2.88
C LEU A 162 -23.04 16.89 -3.89
N ILE A 163 -22.98 17.34 -5.15
CA ILE A 163 -22.10 16.78 -6.18
C ILE A 163 -20.64 16.94 -5.74
N GLN A 164 -20.24 18.13 -5.30
CA GLN A 164 -18.87 18.41 -4.84
C GLN A 164 -18.50 17.51 -3.64
N TYR A 165 -19.39 17.42 -2.65
CA TYR A 165 -19.19 16.54 -1.49
C TYR A 165 -19.01 15.07 -1.90
N LYS A 166 -19.87 14.57 -2.80
CA LYS A 166 -19.81 13.18 -3.27
C LYS A 166 -18.63 12.92 -4.20
N MET A 167 -18.21 13.90 -4.98
CA MET A 167 -16.97 13.84 -5.76
C MET A 167 -15.75 13.71 -4.86
N ALA A 168 -15.67 14.50 -3.79
CA ALA A 168 -14.59 14.37 -2.81
C ALA A 168 -14.60 12.99 -2.14
N GLU A 169 -15.76 12.45 -1.76
CA GLU A 169 -15.89 11.08 -1.23
C GLU A 169 -15.38 10.04 -2.24
N ALA A 170 -15.74 10.16 -3.52
CA ALA A 170 -15.29 9.24 -4.56
C ALA A 170 -13.77 9.34 -4.79
N LEU A 171 -13.21 10.55 -4.82
CA LEU A 171 -11.76 10.77 -4.99
C LEU A 171 -10.94 10.10 -3.88
N GLU A 172 -11.36 10.22 -2.63
CA GLU A 172 -10.66 9.59 -1.50
C GLU A 172 -10.70 8.06 -1.59
N LEU A 173 -11.85 7.50 -1.99
CA LEU A 173 -11.96 6.05 -2.22
C LEU A 173 -11.11 5.57 -3.40
N GLU A 174 -11.01 6.35 -4.48
CA GLU A 174 -10.16 6.04 -5.63
C GLU A 174 -8.67 6.06 -5.24
N LYS A 175 -8.22 7.08 -4.50
CA LYS A 175 -6.85 7.14 -3.95
C LYS A 175 -6.56 5.95 -3.05
N LEU A 176 -7.49 5.63 -2.15
CA LEU A 176 -7.39 4.47 -1.27
C LEU A 176 -7.26 3.17 -2.07
N SER A 177 -8.04 3.03 -3.14
CA SER A 177 -8.00 1.85 -4.00
C SER A 177 -6.67 1.68 -4.72
N ILE A 178 -6.10 2.76 -5.28
CA ILE A 178 -4.79 2.72 -5.95
C ILE A 178 -3.70 2.41 -4.93
N ARG A 179 -3.73 3.05 -3.76
CA ARG A 179 -2.76 2.81 -2.68
C ARG A 179 -2.74 1.34 -2.28
N ASP A 180 -3.90 0.78 -1.97
CA ASP A 180 -4.00 -0.61 -1.52
C ASP A 180 -3.65 -1.60 -2.67
N ARG A 181 -3.95 -1.27 -3.93
CA ARG A 181 -3.44 -2.02 -5.10
C ARG A 181 -1.92 -1.95 -5.22
N GLY A 182 -1.32 -0.77 -5.03
CA GLY A 182 0.13 -0.57 -5.03
C GLY A 182 0.82 -1.40 -3.96
N ARG A 183 0.27 -1.40 -2.75
CA ARG A 183 0.72 -2.27 -1.65
C ARG A 183 0.68 -3.75 -2.03
N ALA A 184 -0.42 -4.22 -2.63
CA ALA A 184 -0.51 -5.60 -3.11
C ALA A 184 0.54 -5.91 -4.19
N LEU A 185 0.74 -4.99 -5.15
CA LEU A 185 1.72 -5.17 -6.22
C LEU A 185 3.15 -5.20 -5.68
N GLN A 186 3.48 -4.40 -4.67
CA GLN A 186 4.80 -4.45 -4.04
C GLN A 186 5.07 -5.80 -3.41
N ILE A 187 4.09 -6.36 -2.68
CA ILE A 187 4.21 -7.70 -2.10
C ILE A 187 4.41 -8.74 -3.21
N TYR A 188 3.73 -8.59 -4.36
CA TYR A 188 3.94 -9.47 -5.51
C TYR A 188 5.32 -9.34 -6.16
N GLN A 189 5.87 -8.13 -6.23
CA GLN A 189 7.21 -7.90 -6.78
C GLN A 189 8.33 -8.37 -5.85
N ASP A 190 8.07 -8.34 -4.54
CA ASP A 190 8.99 -8.78 -3.51
C ASP A 190 8.97 -10.30 -3.29
N PHE A 191 7.93 -10.96 -3.80
CA PHE A 191 7.84 -12.41 -3.78
C PHE A 191 9.09 -13.06 -4.40
N PRO A 192 9.69 -14.05 -3.74
CA PRO A 192 9.15 -14.83 -2.61
C PRO A 192 9.48 -14.33 -1.22
N VAL A 193 10.19 -13.21 -1.09
CA VAL A 193 10.60 -12.70 0.21
C VAL A 193 9.43 -11.94 0.85
N GLU A 194 9.09 -12.32 2.08
CA GLU A 194 8.13 -11.57 2.88
C GLU A 194 8.87 -10.46 3.64
N TYR A 195 8.36 -9.24 3.55
CA TYR A 195 8.82 -8.11 4.35
C TYR A 195 7.75 -7.74 5.38
N ASP A 196 8.20 -7.39 6.58
CA ASP A 196 7.35 -6.69 7.54
C ASP A 196 7.23 -5.21 7.12
N TYR A 197 6.29 -4.94 6.20
CA TYR A 197 6.04 -3.59 5.71
C TYR A 197 5.51 -2.71 6.85
N SER A 198 6.34 -1.83 7.40
CA SER A 198 5.93 -0.89 8.45
C SER A 198 5.12 0.30 7.90
N TRP A 199 4.02 0.05 7.17
CA TRP A 199 3.13 1.12 6.72
C TRP A 199 2.32 1.66 7.92
N GLU A 200 2.12 2.99 7.97
CA GLU A 200 1.45 3.67 9.11
C GLU A 200 0.05 3.10 9.44
N ASP A 201 -0.66 2.59 8.42
CA ASP A 201 -1.97 1.93 8.53
C ASP A 201 -1.91 0.47 8.01
N ASP A 202 -0.86 -0.28 8.33
CA ASP A 202 -0.79 -1.69 7.91
C ASP A 202 -1.80 -2.55 8.69
N VAL A 203 -2.24 -3.63 8.04
CA VAL A 203 -3.06 -4.65 8.69
C VAL A 203 -2.17 -5.73 9.28
N THR A 204 -2.48 -6.10 10.51
CA THR A 204 -1.81 -7.23 11.17
C THR A 204 -2.18 -8.55 10.48
N GLU A 205 -1.30 -9.54 10.55
CA GLU A 205 -1.59 -10.88 10.04
C GLU A 205 -2.85 -11.50 10.66
N GLU A 206 -3.10 -11.20 11.93
CA GLU A 206 -4.31 -11.63 12.63
C GLU A 206 -5.58 -11.07 11.97
N GLN A 207 -5.57 -9.77 11.63
CA GLN A 207 -6.68 -9.13 10.90
C GLN A 207 -6.85 -9.71 9.49
N VAL A 208 -5.74 -9.97 8.78
CA VAL A 208 -5.75 -10.63 7.48
C VAL A 208 -6.40 -12.01 7.61
N ASN A 209 -5.90 -12.83 8.54
CA ASN A 209 -6.39 -14.19 8.77
C ASN A 209 -7.86 -14.22 9.21
N ALA A 210 -8.29 -13.29 10.08
CA ALA A 210 -9.68 -13.14 10.48
C ALA A 210 -10.57 -12.79 9.28
N ALA A 211 -10.14 -11.86 8.41
CA ALA A 211 -10.88 -11.48 7.21
C ALA A 211 -11.04 -12.63 6.20
N PHE A 212 -10.17 -13.64 6.23
CA PHE A 212 -10.33 -14.84 5.41
C PHE A 212 -11.04 -16.01 6.10
N LYS A 213 -11.32 -15.92 7.41
CA LYS A 213 -12.09 -16.91 8.20
C LYS A 213 -13.58 -16.58 8.27
N ASP A 214 -14.01 -15.43 7.74
CA ASP A 214 -15.42 -15.04 7.68
C ASP A 214 -16.22 -15.99 6.75
N PRO A 215 -17.24 -16.70 7.26
CA PRO A 215 -18.02 -17.70 6.52
C PRO A 215 -18.82 -17.16 5.33
N ALA A 216 -18.95 -15.83 5.16
CA ALA A 216 -19.53 -15.23 3.95
C ALA A 216 -18.61 -15.33 2.70
N ILE A 217 -17.39 -15.83 2.85
CA ILE A 217 -16.41 -16.00 1.76
C ILE A 217 -16.10 -17.49 1.64
N SER A 218 -16.81 -18.19 0.76
CA SER A 218 -16.54 -19.63 0.55
C SER A 218 -15.10 -19.84 0.09
N ARG A 219 -14.37 -20.66 0.82
CA ARG A 219 -13.12 -21.25 0.36
C ARG A 219 -13.44 -22.60 -0.32
N PRO A 220 -12.67 -23.00 -1.34
CA PRO A 220 -12.69 -24.38 -1.81
C PRO A 220 -12.25 -25.35 -0.70
N PRO A 221 -12.58 -26.66 -0.81
CA PRO A 221 -12.45 -27.63 0.27
C PRO A 221 -11.03 -27.77 0.83
N ASP A 222 -10.94 -28.02 2.13
CA ASP A 222 -9.71 -28.05 2.95
C ASP A 222 -8.73 -29.22 2.64
N ASP A 223 -8.88 -29.93 1.52
CA ASP A 223 -8.11 -31.16 1.21
C ASP A 223 -6.76 -30.93 0.51
N LEU A 224 -6.11 -29.77 0.67
CA LEU A 224 -4.83 -29.44 0.02
C LEU A 224 -3.66 -29.11 0.95
N PHE A 225 -3.83 -29.18 2.27
CA PHE A 225 -2.74 -28.93 3.21
C PHE A 225 -2.56 -30.09 4.20
N VAL A 226 -1.56 -30.92 3.94
CA VAL A 226 -1.00 -31.84 4.93
C VAL A 226 -0.39 -31.00 6.04
N GLN A 227 -1.10 -30.86 7.16
CA GLN A 227 -0.52 -30.31 8.37
C GLN A 227 0.50 -31.30 8.92
N ALA A 228 1.78 -31.06 8.65
CA ALA A 228 2.84 -31.69 9.43
C ALA A 228 2.64 -31.28 10.90
N LYS A 229 2.49 -32.27 11.78
CA LYS A 229 2.42 -32.09 13.23
C LYS A 229 3.57 -31.18 13.66
N LYS A 230 3.22 -30.06 14.30
CA LYS A 230 4.12 -29.20 15.05
C LYS A 230 4.83 -30.04 16.11
N ALA A 231 6.03 -30.51 15.81
CA ALA A 231 6.93 -31.03 16.82
C ALA A 231 7.37 -29.84 17.68
N ALA A 232 7.12 -29.94 18.98
CA ALA A 232 7.65 -29.00 19.96
C ALA A 232 9.18 -29.09 19.92
N VAL A 233 9.83 -28.05 19.40
CA VAL A 233 11.26 -27.83 19.57
C VAL A 233 11.42 -26.87 20.74
N THR A 234 12.11 -27.37 21.76
CA THR A 234 12.52 -26.67 22.97
C THR A 234 13.29 -25.39 22.64
N GLU A 235 12.82 -24.28 23.21
CA GLU A 235 13.57 -23.03 23.31
C GLU A 235 14.75 -23.23 24.28
N ASP A 236 15.92 -23.55 23.74
CA ASP A 236 17.17 -23.28 24.45
C ASP A 236 17.66 -21.88 24.05
N ALA A 237 17.18 -20.88 24.79
CA ALA A 237 17.74 -19.54 24.76
C ALA A 237 19.10 -19.55 25.49
N PRO A 238 20.23 -19.20 24.84
CA PRO A 238 21.46 -18.98 25.58
C PRO A 238 21.37 -17.63 26.30
N GLU A 239 21.46 -17.68 27.63
CA GLU A 239 21.75 -16.51 28.45
C GLU A 239 23.07 -15.86 28.02
N LYS A 240 23.02 -14.53 27.88
CA LYS A 240 24.10 -13.53 27.78
C LYS A 240 25.56 -14.04 27.87
N PRO A 241 26.39 -13.52 26.95
CA PRO A 241 27.52 -12.70 27.40
C PRO A 241 27.52 -11.33 26.72
N ALA A 242 27.67 -10.27 27.52
CA ALA A 242 27.83 -8.90 27.04
C ALA A 242 29.19 -8.65 26.33
N GLU A 243 30.03 -9.68 26.22
CA GLU A 243 31.38 -9.66 25.65
C GLU A 243 31.48 -10.36 24.29
N ALA A 244 30.37 -10.88 23.73
CA ALA A 244 30.41 -11.53 22.42
C ALA A 244 30.82 -10.53 21.32
N PRO A 245 31.68 -10.94 20.35
CA PRO A 245 32.05 -10.10 19.23
C PRO A 245 30.83 -9.74 18.39
N ILE A 246 30.82 -8.52 17.86
CA ILE A 246 29.79 -8.05 16.93
C ILE A 246 30.10 -8.66 15.57
N VAL A 247 29.12 -9.33 14.97
CA VAL A 247 29.27 -9.98 13.69
C VAL A 247 28.21 -9.46 12.73
N PHE A 248 28.67 -9.04 11.55
CA PHE A 248 27.85 -8.57 10.44
C PHE A 248 27.56 -9.74 9.48
N HIS A 249 26.31 -9.82 9.07
CA HIS A 249 25.83 -10.76 8.06
C HIS A 249 24.97 -9.99 7.04
N VAL A 250 24.73 -10.58 5.88
CA VAL A 250 23.78 -10.05 4.90
C VAL A 250 22.51 -10.88 4.98
N GLN A 251 21.39 -10.24 5.34
CA GLN A 251 20.10 -10.90 5.31
C GLN A 251 19.53 -10.82 3.89
N ILE A 252 19.28 -11.99 3.29
CA ILE A 252 18.82 -12.12 1.91
C ILE A 252 17.32 -12.41 1.81
N ALA A 253 16.73 -13.02 2.84
CA ALA A 253 15.30 -13.25 2.91
C ALA A 253 14.82 -13.36 4.36
N ALA A 254 13.52 -13.13 4.55
CA ALA A 254 12.80 -13.55 5.73
C ALA A 254 11.41 -14.05 5.31
N HIS A 255 10.90 -15.05 6.01
CA HIS A 255 9.57 -15.60 5.73
C HIS A 255 8.96 -16.19 7.02
N THR A 256 7.64 -16.07 7.19
CA THR A 256 6.91 -16.62 8.35
C THR A 256 6.80 -18.16 8.33
N VAL A 257 6.88 -18.73 7.13
CA VAL A 257 6.94 -20.19 6.88
C VAL A 257 8.35 -20.57 6.41
N LYS A 258 8.88 -21.70 6.91
CA LYS A 258 10.17 -22.22 6.48
C LYS A 258 10.20 -22.49 4.96
N MET A 259 11.22 -21.97 4.29
CA MET A 259 11.53 -22.26 2.88
C MET A 259 12.48 -23.46 2.78
N SER A 260 12.43 -24.21 1.68
CA SER A 260 13.39 -25.28 1.42
C SER A 260 14.72 -24.70 0.92
N ASP A 261 15.82 -25.42 1.18
CA ASP A 261 17.16 -24.98 0.76
C ASP A 261 17.23 -24.86 -0.77
N GLU A 262 16.63 -25.81 -1.50
CA GLU A 262 16.57 -25.78 -2.97
C GLU A 262 15.85 -24.53 -3.48
N TYR A 263 14.78 -24.11 -2.79
CA TYR A 263 14.01 -22.94 -3.18
C TYR A 263 14.84 -21.66 -3.05
N ILE A 264 15.63 -21.55 -1.97
CA ILE A 264 16.50 -20.41 -1.73
C ILE A 264 17.61 -20.36 -2.78
N GLU A 265 18.25 -21.49 -3.07
CA GLU A 265 19.33 -21.57 -4.06
C GLU A 265 18.86 -21.26 -5.48
N GLU A 266 17.69 -21.75 -5.88
CA GLU A 266 17.17 -21.55 -7.23
C GLU A 266 16.59 -20.15 -7.46
N HIS A 267 15.89 -19.58 -6.46
CA HIS A 267 15.02 -18.41 -6.65
C HIS A 267 15.47 -17.15 -5.90
N ILE A 268 16.32 -17.26 -4.87
CA ILE A 268 16.68 -16.12 -4.01
C ILE A 268 18.16 -15.79 -4.13
N TYR A 269 19.05 -16.77 -3.93
CA TYR A 269 20.49 -16.55 -3.85
C TYR A 269 21.27 -17.66 -4.56
N GLN A 270 21.90 -17.29 -5.67
CA GLN A 270 22.72 -18.18 -6.51
C GLN A 270 24.23 -17.98 -6.29
N GLY A 271 24.62 -17.38 -5.17
CA GLY A 271 26.03 -17.11 -4.86
C GLY A 271 26.72 -18.29 -4.16
N SER A 272 28.00 -18.11 -3.85
CA SER A 272 28.84 -19.18 -3.30
C SER A 272 28.85 -19.26 -1.77
N GLU A 273 28.34 -18.26 -1.06
CA GLU A 273 28.34 -18.25 0.40
C GLU A 273 27.23 -19.17 0.94
N PRO A 274 27.48 -19.95 2.01
CA PRO A 274 26.45 -20.78 2.60
C PRO A 274 25.33 -19.92 3.22
N VAL A 275 24.09 -20.33 2.99
CA VAL A 275 22.92 -19.72 3.63
C VAL A 275 22.74 -20.32 5.02
N THR A 276 22.64 -19.45 6.04
CA THR A 276 22.32 -19.82 7.42
C THR A 276 20.89 -19.41 7.74
N GLU A 277 20.11 -20.35 8.29
CA GLU A 277 18.74 -20.13 8.77
C GLU A 277 18.76 -19.74 10.27
N ILE A 278 18.04 -18.69 10.63
CA ILE A 278 17.80 -18.27 12.02
C ILE A 278 16.30 -18.10 12.21
N PHE A 279 15.73 -18.73 13.24
CA PHE A 279 14.33 -18.51 13.62
C PHE A 279 14.24 -17.52 14.79
N GLU A 280 13.68 -16.33 14.57
CA GLU A 280 13.55 -15.26 15.57
C GLU A 280 12.27 -14.45 15.31
N ASP A 281 11.53 -14.10 16.35
CA ASP A 281 10.27 -13.33 16.30
C ASP A 281 9.15 -13.97 15.43
N ASN A 282 9.09 -15.31 15.35
CA ASN A 282 8.23 -16.07 14.43
C ASN A 282 8.59 -15.94 12.93
N TRP A 283 9.79 -15.46 12.61
CA TRP A 283 10.29 -15.40 11.24
C TRP A 283 11.49 -16.34 11.06
N TYR A 284 11.48 -17.08 9.95
CA TYR A 284 12.68 -17.72 9.41
C TYR A 284 13.47 -16.67 8.64
N LYS A 285 14.63 -16.27 9.15
CA LYS A 285 15.56 -15.31 8.57
C LYS A 285 16.70 -16.08 7.91
N TYR A 286 17.02 -15.71 6.68
CA TYR A 286 18.07 -16.34 5.88
C TYR A 286 19.20 -15.34 5.68
N ILE A 287 20.39 -15.69 6.16
CA ILE A 287 21.57 -14.82 6.15
C ILE A 287 22.74 -15.50 5.46
N ILE A 288 23.60 -14.70 4.84
CA ILE A 288 24.84 -15.15 4.20
C ILE A 288 26.03 -14.33 4.70
N GLY A 289 27.20 -14.96 4.66
CA GLY A 289 28.47 -14.35 5.03
C GLY A 289 28.57 -14.02 6.52
N ARG A 290 29.80 -14.01 7.02
CA ARG A 290 30.11 -13.72 8.42
C ARG A 290 31.33 -12.81 8.48
N TYR A 291 31.13 -11.54 8.85
CA TYR A 291 32.18 -10.53 8.81
C TYR A 291 32.28 -9.76 10.13
N ASP A 292 33.50 -9.42 10.52
CA ASP A 292 33.75 -8.60 11.72
C ASP A 292 33.63 -7.09 11.43
N ASN A 293 33.57 -6.72 10.15
CA ASN A 293 33.43 -5.34 9.72
C ASN A 293 32.25 -5.14 8.75
N PHE A 294 31.74 -3.91 8.76
CA PHE A 294 30.59 -3.53 7.95
C PHE A 294 30.90 -3.42 6.46
N ASN A 295 32.14 -3.09 6.08
CA ASN A 295 32.51 -2.85 4.69
C ASN A 295 32.54 -4.15 3.90
N ASP A 296 33.12 -5.21 4.45
CA ASP A 296 33.14 -6.54 3.81
C ASP A 296 31.73 -7.10 3.65
N ALA A 297 30.88 -6.94 4.68
CA ALA A 297 29.47 -7.31 4.59
C ALA A 297 28.72 -6.50 3.51
N LYS A 298 29.09 -5.23 3.31
CA LYS A 298 28.53 -4.39 2.25
C LYS A 298 29.02 -4.80 0.87
N GLU A 299 30.27 -5.22 0.72
CA GLU A 299 30.79 -5.78 -0.52
C GLU A 299 30.06 -7.08 -0.87
N LEU A 300 29.84 -7.98 0.09
CA LEU A 300 29.03 -9.19 -0.12
C LEU A 300 27.59 -8.83 -0.51
N LEU A 301 26.98 -7.84 0.15
CA LEU A 301 25.64 -7.39 -0.20
C LEU A 301 25.54 -7.01 -1.68
N ILE A 302 26.50 -6.24 -2.19
CA ILE A 302 26.57 -5.84 -3.60
C ILE A 302 26.79 -7.06 -4.50
N ALA A 303 27.69 -7.95 -4.12
CA ALA A 303 28.02 -9.16 -4.87
C ALA A 303 26.86 -10.16 -4.95
N SER A 304 26.03 -10.23 -3.90
CA SER A 304 24.91 -11.16 -3.80
C SER A 304 23.83 -10.94 -4.87
N ARG A 305 23.70 -9.69 -5.36
CA ARG A 305 22.65 -9.24 -6.30
C ARG A 305 21.21 -9.54 -5.85
N VAL A 306 21.01 -9.88 -4.57
CA VAL A 306 19.68 -10.11 -4.01
C VAL A 306 19.02 -8.75 -3.78
N ARG A 307 17.87 -8.54 -4.42
CA ARG A 307 17.11 -7.30 -4.28
C ARG A 307 16.66 -7.13 -2.83
N LYS A 308 16.76 -5.90 -2.31
CA LYS A 308 16.32 -5.52 -0.95
C LYS A 308 17.01 -6.29 0.20
N ALA A 309 18.08 -7.05 -0.08
CA ALA A 309 18.96 -7.54 0.96
C ALA A 309 19.61 -6.38 1.72
N PHE A 310 19.93 -6.60 2.99
CA PHE A 310 20.57 -5.58 3.83
C PHE A 310 21.50 -6.20 4.87
N VAL A 311 22.43 -5.39 5.35
CA VAL A 311 23.38 -5.81 6.40
C VAL A 311 22.69 -5.81 7.75
N VAL A 312 22.83 -6.91 8.49
CA VAL A 312 22.40 -7.08 9.87
C VAL A 312 23.61 -7.28 10.77
N ALA A 313 23.54 -6.77 11.99
CA ALA A 313 24.55 -6.97 13.01
C ALA A 313 23.96 -7.78 14.16
N TYR A 314 24.68 -8.81 14.60
CA TYR A 314 24.34 -9.59 15.78
C TYR A 314 25.44 -9.47 16.83
N GLN A 315 25.04 -9.43 18.10
CA GLN A 315 25.95 -9.53 19.24
C GLN A 315 25.35 -10.49 20.26
N GLY A 316 26.04 -11.60 20.52
CA GLY A 316 25.59 -12.61 21.48
C GLY A 316 24.17 -13.14 21.20
N GLY A 317 23.86 -13.37 19.92
CA GLY A 317 22.55 -13.86 19.48
C GLY A 317 21.45 -12.80 19.38
N LYS A 318 21.69 -11.54 19.76
CA LYS A 318 20.71 -10.45 19.63
C LYS A 318 21.02 -9.53 18.47
N ARG A 319 19.99 -9.16 17.70
CA ARG A 319 20.09 -8.18 16.63
C ARG A 319 20.37 -6.78 17.18
N LEU A 320 21.31 -6.07 16.55
CA LEU A 320 21.64 -4.67 16.81
C LEU A 320 21.30 -3.82 15.58
N THR A 321 20.97 -2.55 15.81
CA THR A 321 20.94 -1.59 14.71
C THR A 321 22.37 -1.29 14.24
N ILE A 322 22.56 -1.03 12.94
CA ILE A 322 23.90 -0.74 12.38
C ILE A 322 24.56 0.45 13.10
N LYS A 323 23.79 1.50 13.43
CA LYS A 323 24.28 2.65 14.19
C LYS A 323 24.83 2.25 15.57
N GLN A 324 24.12 1.39 16.29
CA GLN A 324 24.56 0.87 17.59
C GLN A 324 25.80 -0.02 17.45
N ALA A 325 25.84 -0.88 16.44
CA ALA A 325 26.96 -1.77 16.17
C ALA A 325 28.26 -0.98 15.90
N LEU A 326 28.19 0.01 15.00
CA LEU A 326 29.34 0.86 14.68
C LEU A 326 29.79 1.72 15.88
N ALA A 327 28.86 2.18 16.72
CA ALA A 327 29.19 2.93 17.92
C ALA A 327 29.95 2.07 18.95
N LYS A 328 29.56 0.81 19.13
CA LYS A 328 30.24 -0.13 20.04
C LYS A 328 31.62 -0.53 19.54
N ILE A 329 31.80 -0.73 18.23
CA ILE A 329 33.13 -1.05 17.67
C ILE A 329 34.11 0.10 17.89
N LYS A 330 33.65 1.35 17.76
CA LYS A 330 34.48 2.54 18.04
C LYS A 330 34.82 2.76 19.51
N GLN A 331 34.07 2.17 20.44
CA GLN A 331 34.34 2.26 21.89
C GLN A 331 35.30 1.17 22.38
N ASN A 332 35.46 0.09 21.61
CA ASN A 332 36.32 -1.06 21.94
C ASN A 332 37.64 -1.08 21.14
N GLN A 333 37.93 -0.04 20.36
CA GLN A 333 39.23 0.27 19.76
C GLN A 333 39.88 1.40 20.56
#